data_AF-A0AAD2CD31-F1
#
_entry.id   AF-A0AAD2CD31-F1
#
_cell.length_a   1.000
_cell.length_b   1.000
_cell.length_c   1.000
_cell.angle_alpha   90.00
_cell.angle_beta   90.00
_cell.angle_gamma   90.00
#
_symmetry.space_group_name_H-M   'P 1'
#
loop_
_entity.id
_entity.type
_entity.pdbx_description
1 polymer ?
#
loop_
_entity_poly.entity_id
_entity_poly.type
_entity_poly.pdbx_seq_one_letter_code
_entity_poly.pdbx_strand_id
1 'polypeptide(L)'
;MKQEFEIEQLIPSSDQQTRNNPLKKMVYPLAALGGLFLVSTALMAGVVEARVPCEPPCVPGTEAIMSKKEHGTSHTPVQEKLRWDCDRDTADRICNFNRHYAEYAGYWKSTTFLDEIDQSGDEEVTFFDSNTGKPLFNAPKGRNWQQWIKESTLHGWPSFRDDEVNWDVVRVLSDGETVSVDGTHLGHNIPDKNGNRYCINLVSVAGYPKGSANNGEEEGTRR
;
A
#
# COMPACT_ATOMS: atom_id res chain seq x y z
N MET A 1 57.44 -9.09 -33.62
CA MET A 1 58.43 -9.29 -32.55
C MET A 1 57.65 -9.27 -31.24
N LYS A 2 57.33 -10.46 -30.71
CA LYS A 2 56.70 -10.66 -29.40
C LYS A 2 57.81 -11.19 -28.49
N GLN A 3 57.91 -10.68 -27.27
CA GLN A 3 58.85 -11.17 -26.26
C GLN A 3 58.05 -11.49 -24.99
N GLU A 4 58.23 -12.72 -24.54
CA GLU A 4 57.70 -13.33 -23.31
C GLU A 4 58.37 -12.73 -22.07
N PHE A 5 57.67 -12.75 -20.92
CA PHE A 5 58.16 -13.44 -19.71
C PHE A 5 57.06 -13.56 -18.64
N GLU A 6 57.02 -14.74 -18.01
CA GLU A 6 56.15 -15.16 -16.91
C GLU A 6 56.41 -14.41 -15.59
N ILE A 7 55.38 -14.30 -14.73
CA ILE A 7 55.54 -14.47 -13.27
C ILE A 7 54.31 -15.19 -12.70
N GLU A 8 54.60 -16.28 -12.01
CA GLU A 8 53.72 -17.19 -11.28
C GLU A 8 53.66 -16.82 -9.78
N GLN A 9 52.57 -17.25 -9.12
CA GLN A 9 52.43 -17.55 -7.67
C GLN A 9 52.27 -16.39 -6.64
N LEU A 10 51.10 -16.32 -5.98
CA LEU A 10 50.90 -16.61 -4.53
C LEU A 10 49.45 -16.31 -4.04
N ILE A 11 48.56 -17.31 -4.14
CA ILE A 11 47.70 -17.99 -3.12
C ILE A 11 47.27 -17.20 -1.84
N PRO A 12 46.06 -17.40 -1.20
CA PRO A 12 45.12 -18.54 -1.32
C PRO A 12 43.61 -18.23 -1.49
N SER A 13 42.94 -19.24 -2.06
CA SER A 13 41.51 -19.57 -1.92
C SER A 13 41.36 -20.82 -1.05
N SER A 14 40.27 -20.82 -0.27
CA SER A 14 39.45 -21.95 0.21
C SER A 14 40.04 -23.07 1.07
N ASP A 15 39.14 -23.55 1.94
CA ASP A 15 39.17 -24.72 2.82
C ASP A 15 39.91 -24.61 4.14
N GLN A 16 39.15 -24.74 5.22
CA GLN A 16 39.36 -25.51 6.46
C GLN A 16 38.21 -25.09 7.41
N GLN A 17 37.49 -25.92 8.17
CA GLN A 17 37.54 -27.34 8.46
C GLN A 17 36.40 -27.61 9.44
N THR A 18 35.63 -28.65 9.19
CA THR A 18 34.77 -29.31 10.18
C THR A 18 35.64 -29.81 11.34
N ARG A 19 35.29 -29.48 12.59
CA ARG A 19 35.65 -30.27 13.80
C ARG A 19 34.93 -29.75 15.05
N ASN A 20 33.99 -30.57 15.51
CA ASN A 20 33.86 -31.10 16.88
C ASN A 20 34.21 -30.15 18.04
N ASN A 21 33.19 -29.70 18.77
CA ASN A 21 33.35 -29.18 20.13
C ASN A 21 32.78 -30.17 21.15
N PRO A 22 33.55 -30.57 22.19
CA PRO A 22 33.17 -31.66 23.09
C PRO A 22 32.22 -31.23 24.21
N LEU A 23 31.30 -32.14 24.52
CA LEU A 23 30.48 -32.22 25.72
C LEU A 23 31.26 -31.84 26.99
N LYS A 24 30.88 -30.72 27.62
CA LYS A 24 31.13 -30.52 29.06
C LYS A 24 29.97 -31.14 29.83
N LYS A 25 30.24 -32.30 30.42
CA LYS A 25 29.43 -32.91 31.48
C LYS A 25 29.44 -31.97 32.68
N MET A 26 28.28 -31.45 33.05
CA MET A 26 28.09 -30.75 34.32
C MET A 26 27.08 -31.54 35.15
N VAL A 27 27.61 -32.22 36.16
CA VAL A 27 26.86 -32.98 37.16
C VAL A 27 26.37 -31.98 38.21
N TYR A 28 25.06 -31.94 38.46
CA TYR A 28 24.50 -31.25 39.62
C TYR A 28 23.85 -32.26 40.57
N PRO A 29 24.12 -32.17 41.89
CA PRO A 29 23.57 -33.09 42.86
C PRO A 29 22.09 -32.81 43.11
N LEU A 30 21.37 -33.91 43.31
CA LEU A 30 19.99 -33.98 43.73
C LEU A 30 19.87 -33.39 45.15
N ALA A 31 19.13 -32.29 45.31
CA ALA A 31 18.65 -31.82 46.59
C ALA A 31 17.18 -31.42 46.46
N ALA A 32 16.33 -32.21 47.11
CA ALA A 32 14.92 -31.94 47.28
C ALA A 32 14.69 -30.72 48.17
N LEU A 33 13.78 -29.84 47.78
CA LEU A 33 12.99 -29.00 48.69
C LEU A 33 11.77 -28.48 47.95
N GLY A 34 10.60 -28.69 48.56
CA GLY A 34 9.29 -28.37 48.01
C GLY A 34 9.16 -26.89 47.65
N GLY A 35 8.63 -26.65 46.46
CA GLY A 35 8.24 -25.33 45.98
C GLY A 35 6.87 -25.45 45.33
N LEU A 36 5.88 -24.84 45.97
CA LEU A 36 4.53 -24.62 45.49
C LEU A 36 4.54 -24.17 44.02
N PHE A 37 4.05 -25.03 43.09
CA PHE A 37 3.79 -24.62 41.72
C PHE A 37 2.58 -23.68 41.71
N LEU A 38 2.82 -22.39 41.92
CA LEU A 38 1.90 -21.38 41.40
C LEU A 38 2.08 -21.38 39.90
N VAL A 39 1.19 -22.10 39.21
CA VAL A 39 1.00 -21.97 37.77
C VAL A 39 0.63 -20.51 37.53
N SER A 40 1.63 -19.70 37.19
CA SER A 40 1.40 -18.34 36.74
C SER A 40 0.72 -18.47 35.38
N THR A 41 -0.61 -18.41 35.37
CA THR A 41 -1.38 -18.21 34.16
C THR A 41 -1.11 -16.79 33.67
N ALA A 42 0.09 -16.57 33.13
CA ALA A 42 0.31 -15.52 32.15
C ALA A 42 -0.46 -15.94 30.89
N LEU A 43 -1.78 -15.81 30.96
CA LEU A 43 -2.64 -15.95 29.81
C LEU A 43 -2.41 -14.69 28.98
N MET A 44 -1.63 -14.88 27.91
CA MET A 44 -1.51 -14.05 26.71
C MET A 44 -2.65 -13.02 26.58
N ALA A 45 -2.46 -11.83 27.15
CA ALA A 45 -3.22 -10.68 26.70
C ALA A 45 -2.69 -10.39 25.30
N GLY A 46 -3.48 -10.78 24.30
CA GLY A 46 -3.17 -10.53 22.90
C GLY A 46 -2.73 -9.09 22.73
N VAL A 47 -1.68 -8.90 21.94
CA VAL A 47 -1.35 -7.58 21.41
C VAL A 47 -2.54 -7.23 20.51
N VAL A 48 -3.53 -6.56 21.08
CA VAL A 48 -4.50 -5.82 20.28
C VAL A 48 -3.62 -4.75 19.64
N GLU A 49 -3.26 -4.96 18.37
CA GLU A 49 -2.63 -3.91 17.58
C GLU A 49 -3.57 -2.72 17.67
N ALA A 50 -3.22 -1.76 18.52
CA ALA A 50 -4.01 -0.58 18.74
C ALA A 50 -3.91 0.25 17.47
N ARG A 51 -4.78 -0.06 16.51
CA ARG A 51 -4.91 0.72 15.28
C ARG A 51 -5.36 2.11 15.72
N VAL A 52 -4.53 3.11 15.41
CA VAL A 52 -4.78 4.49 15.78
C VAL A 52 -6.14 4.89 15.18
N PRO A 53 -7.08 5.38 16.00
CA PRO A 53 -8.42 5.72 15.52
C PRO A 53 -8.36 6.83 14.46
N CYS A 54 -9.36 6.87 13.59
CA CYS A 54 -9.62 7.96 12.66
C CYS A 54 -9.79 9.29 13.44
N GLU A 55 -8.71 10.06 13.55
CA GLU A 55 -8.71 11.36 14.24
C GLU A 55 -9.22 12.46 13.32
N PRO A 56 -10.08 13.39 13.79
CA PRO A 56 -10.55 14.51 12.98
C PRO A 56 -9.40 15.24 12.28
N PRO A 57 -9.56 15.62 11.00
CA PRO A 57 -10.81 15.72 10.24
C PRO A 57 -11.28 14.42 9.57
N CYS A 58 -10.61 13.29 9.82
CA CYS A 58 -11.02 12.00 9.28
C CYS A 58 -12.49 11.68 9.59
N VAL A 59 -13.23 11.20 8.58
CA VAL A 59 -14.65 10.84 8.72
C VAL A 59 -14.80 9.32 8.83
N PRO A 60 -15.32 8.79 9.95
CA PRO A 60 -15.47 7.35 10.14
C PRO A 60 -16.59 6.77 9.27
N GLY A 61 -16.36 5.56 8.75
CA GLY A 61 -17.35 4.73 8.06
C GLY A 61 -17.77 3.52 8.90
N THR A 62 -18.81 2.82 8.44
CA THR A 62 -19.23 1.54 9.02
C THR A 62 -18.91 0.38 8.08
N GLU A 63 -18.75 -0.82 8.63
CA GLU A 63 -18.53 -2.05 7.86
C GLU A 63 -19.61 -2.31 6.79
N ALA A 64 -20.80 -1.74 6.95
CA ALA A 64 -21.88 -1.87 5.97
C ALA A 64 -21.53 -1.29 4.59
N ILE A 65 -20.63 -0.30 4.53
CA ILE A 65 -20.14 0.28 3.26
C ILE A 65 -19.48 -0.80 2.40
N MET A 66 -18.74 -1.73 3.02
CA MET A 66 -18.02 -2.81 2.33
C MET A 66 -18.78 -4.13 2.34
N SER A 67 -20.07 -4.11 2.65
CA SER A 67 -20.92 -5.29 2.50
C SER A 67 -21.00 -5.73 1.04
N LYS A 68 -21.21 -7.03 0.82
CA LYS A 68 -21.33 -7.64 -0.51
C LYS A 68 -22.44 -6.97 -1.32
N LYS A 69 -22.12 -6.62 -2.57
CA LYS A 69 -23.00 -6.03 -3.58
C LYS A 69 -22.95 -6.86 -4.86
N GLU A 70 -23.41 -6.31 -5.98
CA GLU A 70 -23.47 -6.93 -7.30
C GLU A 70 -22.07 -7.31 -7.80
N HIS A 71 -21.05 -6.49 -7.54
CA HIS A 71 -19.67 -6.73 -7.96
C HIS A 71 -18.71 -6.62 -6.78
N GLY A 72 -18.63 -7.70 -5.99
CA GLY A 72 -17.78 -7.74 -4.80
C GLY A 72 -18.32 -6.82 -3.71
N THR A 73 -17.57 -5.78 -3.35
CA THR A 73 -17.99 -4.74 -2.39
C THR A 73 -18.60 -3.50 -3.05
N SER A 74 -18.68 -3.44 -4.38
CA SER A 74 -19.21 -2.30 -5.14
C SER A 74 -20.41 -2.68 -6.01
N HIS A 75 -21.21 -1.69 -6.41
CA HIS A 75 -22.32 -1.91 -7.36
C HIS A 75 -21.86 -2.11 -8.82
N THR A 76 -20.66 -1.63 -9.17
CA THR A 76 -20.10 -1.68 -10.53
C THR A 76 -18.65 -2.15 -10.50
N PRO A 77 -18.12 -2.74 -11.59
CA PRO A 77 -16.69 -2.97 -11.75
C PRO A 77 -15.92 -1.65 -11.89
N VAL A 78 -14.59 -1.75 -11.92
CA VAL A 78 -13.73 -0.65 -12.38
C VAL A 78 -14.06 -0.24 -13.82
N GLN A 79 -13.78 1.01 -14.18
CA GLN A 79 -13.93 1.54 -15.53
C GLN A 79 -13.11 0.73 -16.55
N GLU A 80 -13.60 0.66 -17.80
CA GLU A 80 -12.91 -0.06 -18.89
C GLU A 80 -11.53 0.51 -19.23
N LYS A 81 -11.37 1.83 -19.08
CA LYS A 81 -10.09 2.50 -19.21
C LYS A 81 -9.75 3.16 -17.89
N LEU A 82 -8.51 3.01 -17.47
CA LEU A 82 -7.94 3.69 -16.31
C LEU A 82 -6.82 4.63 -16.77
N ARG A 83 -6.66 5.73 -16.06
CA ARG A 83 -5.53 6.64 -16.24
C ARG A 83 -4.23 5.92 -15.93
N TRP A 84 -3.15 6.52 -16.43
CA TRP A 84 -1.78 6.16 -16.08
C TRP A 84 -1.36 4.74 -16.46
N ASP A 85 -2.03 4.10 -17.43
CA ASP A 85 -1.75 2.71 -17.81
C ASP A 85 -1.89 1.72 -16.62
N CYS A 86 -2.82 2.01 -15.71
CA CYS A 86 -3.13 1.10 -14.61
C CYS A 86 -3.78 -0.20 -15.12
N ASP A 87 -3.33 -1.33 -14.60
CA ASP A 87 -3.78 -2.68 -14.97
C ASP A 87 -5.21 -2.91 -14.45
N ARG A 88 -6.15 -3.06 -15.37
CA ARG A 88 -7.57 -3.16 -15.05
C ARG A 88 -7.90 -4.40 -14.23
N ASP A 89 -7.27 -5.53 -14.48
CA ASP A 89 -7.56 -6.78 -13.74
C ASP A 89 -7.06 -6.71 -12.30
N THR A 90 -5.90 -6.10 -12.08
CA THR A 90 -5.41 -5.77 -10.73
C THR A 90 -6.31 -4.76 -10.06
N ALA A 91 -6.74 -3.70 -10.76
CA ALA A 91 -7.68 -2.72 -10.24
C ALA A 91 -8.98 -3.38 -9.79
N ASP A 92 -9.59 -4.22 -10.62
CA ASP A 92 -10.87 -4.85 -10.31
C ASP A 92 -10.78 -5.78 -9.09
N ARG A 93 -9.71 -6.58 -9.03
CA ARG A 93 -9.44 -7.44 -7.87
C ARG A 93 -9.26 -6.61 -6.60
N ILE A 94 -8.43 -5.57 -6.63
CA ILE A 94 -8.09 -4.75 -5.46
C ILE A 94 -9.30 -3.94 -4.98
N CYS A 95 -10.04 -3.30 -5.89
CA CYS A 95 -11.17 -2.43 -5.57
C CYS A 95 -12.36 -3.20 -4.99
N ASN A 96 -12.64 -4.40 -5.51
CA ASN A 96 -13.93 -5.07 -5.32
C ASN A 96 -13.87 -6.40 -4.56
N PHE A 97 -12.74 -7.10 -4.62
CA PHE A 97 -12.62 -8.48 -4.13
C PHE A 97 -11.50 -8.66 -3.10
N ASN A 98 -10.98 -7.56 -2.57
CA ASN A 98 -9.91 -7.54 -1.59
C ASN A 98 -10.16 -6.44 -0.55
N ARG A 99 -9.90 -6.75 0.72
CA ARG A 99 -10.04 -5.82 1.86
C ARG A 99 -8.81 -5.74 2.77
N HIS A 100 -7.77 -6.52 2.46
CA HIS A 100 -6.63 -6.67 3.37
C HIS A 100 -5.28 -6.48 2.68
N TYR A 101 -5.20 -6.72 1.38
CA TYR A 101 -3.97 -6.56 0.61
C TYR A 101 -3.99 -5.27 -0.20
N ALA A 102 -2.85 -4.94 -0.76
CA ALA A 102 -2.69 -3.82 -1.67
C ALA A 102 -2.10 -4.32 -3.00
N GLU A 103 -2.07 -3.48 -4.00
CA GLU A 103 -1.09 -3.60 -5.09
C GLU A 103 0.33 -3.66 -4.50
N TYR A 104 1.31 -4.20 -5.23
CA TYR A 104 2.67 -4.30 -4.68
C TYR A 104 3.30 -2.92 -4.45
N ALA A 105 4.16 -2.82 -3.43
CA ALA A 105 4.83 -1.57 -3.10
C ALA A 105 5.67 -1.06 -4.28
N GLY A 106 5.42 0.17 -4.71
CA GLY A 106 6.08 0.79 -5.85
C GLY A 106 5.39 0.56 -7.20
N TYR A 107 4.24 -0.13 -7.26
CA TYR A 107 3.45 -0.31 -8.48
C TYR A 107 3.23 1.02 -9.23
N TRP A 108 2.84 2.06 -8.52
CA TRP A 108 2.63 3.40 -9.06
C TRP A 108 3.83 3.97 -9.84
N LYS A 109 5.06 3.53 -9.56
CA LYS A 109 6.28 3.97 -10.27
C LYS A 109 6.53 3.22 -11.58
N SER A 110 5.85 2.10 -11.82
CA SER A 110 5.85 1.40 -13.11
C SER A 110 4.73 1.84 -14.05
N THR A 111 3.90 2.79 -13.62
CA THR A 111 2.80 3.38 -14.40
C THR A 111 3.26 4.70 -15.04
N THR A 112 2.46 5.28 -15.94
CA THR A 112 2.78 6.59 -16.54
C THR A 112 2.42 7.78 -15.64
N PHE A 113 1.93 7.55 -14.41
CA PHE A 113 1.48 8.61 -13.51
C PHE A 113 2.55 9.67 -13.25
N LEU A 114 3.77 9.25 -12.91
CA LEU A 114 4.85 10.20 -12.63
C LEU A 114 5.32 10.95 -13.89
N ASP A 115 5.14 10.37 -15.07
CA ASP A 115 5.52 11.01 -16.34
C ASP A 115 4.48 12.05 -16.78
N GLU A 116 3.24 11.92 -16.34
CA GLU A 116 2.10 12.77 -16.74
C GLU A 116 1.86 13.97 -15.81
N ILE A 117 2.54 14.05 -14.67
CA ILE A 117 2.42 15.19 -13.74
C ILE A 117 3.64 16.11 -13.80
N ASP A 118 3.43 17.42 -13.63
CA ASP A 118 4.53 18.34 -13.40
C ASP A 118 5.06 18.20 -11.96
N GLN A 119 6.02 17.29 -11.79
CA GLN A 119 6.66 17.03 -10.49
C GLN A 119 7.44 18.24 -9.93
N SER A 120 7.74 19.25 -10.76
CA SER A 120 8.45 20.46 -10.36
C SER A 120 7.51 21.57 -9.87
N GLY A 121 6.24 21.50 -10.27
CA GLY A 121 5.20 22.43 -9.88
C GLY A 121 4.45 22.05 -8.59
N ASP A 122 3.37 22.79 -8.36
CA ASP A 122 2.40 22.60 -7.28
C ASP A 122 0.97 22.46 -7.80
N GLU A 123 0.81 22.23 -9.12
CA GLU A 123 -0.51 22.00 -9.72
C GLU A 123 -1.13 20.73 -9.14
N GLU A 124 -2.34 20.88 -8.61
CA GLU A 124 -3.10 19.80 -7.98
C GLU A 124 -3.64 18.85 -9.04
N VAL A 125 -3.50 17.55 -8.79
CA VAL A 125 -4.13 16.47 -9.56
C VAL A 125 -5.28 15.90 -8.75
N THR A 126 -6.44 15.81 -9.40
CA THR A 126 -7.58 15.08 -8.87
C THR A 126 -7.46 13.59 -9.18
N PHE A 127 -7.62 12.78 -8.15
CA PHE A 127 -7.60 11.33 -8.15
C PHE A 127 -9.04 10.82 -8.07
N PHE A 128 -9.48 10.06 -9.07
CA PHE A 128 -10.87 9.63 -9.20
C PHE A 128 -11.00 8.14 -8.91
N ASP A 129 -12.09 7.77 -8.23
CA ASP A 129 -12.48 6.39 -7.98
C ASP A 129 -12.49 5.57 -9.27
N SER A 130 -11.70 4.50 -9.31
CA SER A 130 -11.62 3.63 -10.48
C SER A 130 -12.93 2.94 -10.82
N ASN A 131 -13.87 2.78 -9.88
CA ASN A 131 -15.21 2.25 -10.15
C ASN A 131 -16.15 3.34 -10.66
N THR A 132 -16.24 4.45 -9.95
CA THR A 132 -17.36 5.41 -10.11
C THR A 132 -16.99 6.70 -10.83
N GLY A 133 -15.69 7.02 -10.91
CA GLY A 133 -15.19 8.30 -11.42
C GLY A 133 -15.46 9.49 -10.50
N LYS A 134 -15.80 9.27 -9.22
CA LYS A 134 -15.97 10.34 -8.22
C LYS A 134 -14.60 10.86 -7.77
N PRO A 135 -14.43 12.18 -7.51
CA PRO A 135 -13.17 12.74 -7.05
C PRO A 135 -12.91 12.35 -5.59
N LEU A 136 -11.94 11.48 -5.36
CA LEU A 136 -11.61 10.94 -4.03
C LEU A 136 -10.54 11.76 -3.32
N PHE A 137 -9.49 12.17 -4.06
CA PHE A 137 -8.38 12.93 -3.51
C PHE A 137 -7.97 14.05 -4.46
N ASN A 138 -7.34 15.09 -3.92
CA ASN A 138 -6.76 16.17 -4.69
C ASN A 138 -5.43 16.57 -4.05
N ALA A 139 -4.33 16.33 -4.76
CA ALA A 139 -2.98 16.45 -4.21
C ALA A 139 -2.01 17.01 -5.26
N PRO A 140 -0.92 17.67 -4.82
CA PRO A 140 -0.55 17.91 -3.43
C PRO A 140 -1.29 19.12 -2.83
N LYS A 141 -1.55 19.11 -1.52
CA LYS A 141 -2.08 20.29 -0.79
C LYS A 141 -1.28 20.56 0.47
N GLY A 142 -0.94 21.83 0.71
CA GLY A 142 -0.08 22.23 1.83
C GLY A 142 1.37 21.72 1.73
N ARG A 143 1.73 21.17 0.56
CA ARG A 143 3.06 20.64 0.20
C ARG A 143 3.21 20.67 -1.32
N ASN A 144 4.42 20.43 -1.84
CA ASN A 144 4.66 20.28 -3.28
C ASN A 144 4.79 18.80 -3.71
N TRP A 145 4.85 18.55 -5.01
CA TRP A 145 4.99 17.20 -5.55
C TRP A 145 6.26 16.49 -5.08
N GLN A 146 7.39 17.19 -4.93
CA GLN A 146 8.62 16.56 -4.43
C GLN A 146 8.43 15.99 -3.02
N GLN A 147 7.74 16.72 -2.14
CA GLN A 147 7.41 16.27 -0.78
C GLN A 147 6.42 15.09 -0.81
N TRP A 148 5.38 15.17 -1.65
CA TRP A 148 4.39 14.11 -1.83
C TRP A 148 5.02 12.81 -2.37
N ILE A 149 5.86 12.92 -3.41
CA ILE A 149 6.55 11.80 -4.06
C ILE A 149 7.56 11.16 -3.09
N LYS A 150 8.28 11.99 -2.32
CA LYS A 150 9.22 11.50 -1.31
C LYS A 150 8.51 10.68 -0.23
N GLU A 151 7.39 11.18 0.28
CA GLU A 151 6.59 10.46 1.28
C GLU A 151 6.02 9.16 0.70
N SER A 152 5.42 9.23 -0.48
CA SER A 152 4.85 8.07 -1.16
C SER A 152 5.92 7.01 -1.49
N THR A 153 7.13 7.44 -1.87
CA THR A 153 8.25 6.53 -2.13
C THR A 153 8.77 5.87 -0.86
N LEU A 154 8.84 6.61 0.25
CA LEU A 154 9.27 6.09 1.55
C LEU A 154 8.35 4.97 2.04
N HIS A 155 7.04 5.13 1.82
CA HIS A 155 6.03 4.17 2.30
C HIS A 155 5.63 3.12 1.25
N GLY A 156 5.97 3.31 -0.01
CA GLY A 156 5.75 2.36 -1.10
C GLY A 156 4.51 2.62 -1.95
N TRP A 157 3.56 3.43 -1.49
CA TRP A 157 2.31 3.75 -2.19
C TRP A 157 2.00 5.24 -2.13
N PRO A 158 1.19 5.77 -3.07
CA PRO A 158 0.56 7.08 -2.95
C PRO A 158 0.09 7.35 -1.51
N SER A 159 0.62 8.40 -0.89
CA SER A 159 0.36 8.75 0.50
C SER A 159 -0.31 10.11 0.56
N PHE A 160 -1.55 10.17 1.03
CA PHE A 160 -2.34 11.39 1.13
C PHE A 160 -2.46 11.87 2.58
N ARG A 161 -2.63 13.19 2.76
CA ARG A 161 -2.89 13.84 4.06
C ARG A 161 -4.32 14.38 4.10
N ASP A 162 -4.76 14.76 5.29
CA ASP A 162 -6.16 15.12 5.57
C ASP A 162 -6.76 16.18 4.63
N ASP A 163 -6.00 17.21 4.26
CA ASP A 163 -6.44 18.28 3.35
C ASP A 163 -6.56 17.85 1.88
N GLU A 164 -5.98 16.69 1.55
CA GLU A 164 -6.00 16.10 0.21
C GLU A 164 -7.17 15.13 0.00
N VAL A 165 -7.96 14.83 1.05
CA VAL A 165 -9.08 13.87 1.00
C VAL A 165 -10.41 14.58 0.76
N ASN A 166 -11.21 14.05 -0.16
CA ASN A 166 -12.61 14.44 -0.29
C ASN A 166 -13.49 13.67 0.70
N TRP A 167 -13.70 14.27 1.87
CA TRP A 167 -14.50 13.69 2.95
C TRP A 167 -15.99 13.55 2.64
N ASP A 168 -16.50 14.09 1.53
CA ASP A 168 -17.88 13.82 1.10
C ASP A 168 -18.05 12.37 0.62
N VAL A 169 -16.97 11.76 0.10
CA VAL A 169 -17.01 10.46 -0.58
C VAL A 169 -15.99 9.42 -0.07
N VAL A 170 -15.10 9.79 0.84
CA VAL A 170 -14.12 8.87 1.47
C VAL A 170 -14.46 8.63 2.94
N ARG A 171 -14.31 7.40 3.41
CA ARG A 171 -14.47 7.00 4.81
C ARG A 171 -13.30 6.15 5.27
N VAL A 172 -13.05 6.16 6.58
CA VAL A 172 -12.12 5.23 7.24
C VAL A 172 -12.88 4.34 8.19
N LEU A 173 -12.75 3.03 8.01
CA LEU A 173 -13.39 2.03 8.87
C LEU A 173 -12.65 1.89 10.20
N SER A 174 -13.27 1.22 11.17
CA SER A 174 -12.70 1.07 12.53
C SER A 174 -11.35 0.38 12.55
N ASP A 175 -11.05 -0.39 11.51
CA ASP A 175 -9.81 -1.14 11.37
C ASP A 175 -8.76 -0.39 10.54
N GLY A 176 -9.02 0.86 10.16
CA GLY A 176 -8.13 1.70 9.37
C GLY A 176 -8.30 1.55 7.85
N GLU A 177 -9.12 0.62 7.36
CA GLU A 177 -9.39 0.51 5.92
C GLU A 177 -10.01 1.82 5.40
N THR A 178 -9.41 2.37 4.35
CA THR A 178 -9.89 3.58 3.68
C THR A 178 -10.67 3.17 2.43
N VAL A 179 -11.91 3.66 2.33
CA VAL A 179 -12.89 3.20 1.33
C VAL A 179 -13.63 4.38 0.72
N SER A 180 -14.15 4.19 -0.50
CA SER A 180 -15.18 5.10 -1.04
C SER A 180 -16.53 4.79 -0.40
N VAL A 181 -17.43 5.77 -0.35
CA VAL A 181 -18.81 5.57 0.12
C VAL A 181 -19.61 4.58 -0.73
N ASP A 182 -19.15 4.28 -1.95
CA ASP A 182 -19.78 3.32 -2.86
C ASP A 182 -19.25 1.88 -2.71
N GLY A 183 -18.23 1.68 -1.86
CA GLY A 183 -17.68 0.37 -1.53
C GLY A 183 -16.38 -0.01 -2.25
N THR A 184 -15.68 0.95 -2.85
CA THR A 184 -14.34 0.74 -3.43
C THR A 184 -13.31 0.64 -2.30
N HIS A 185 -12.54 -0.45 -2.25
CA HIS A 185 -11.36 -0.52 -1.40
C HIS A 185 -10.25 0.39 -1.95
N LEU A 186 -9.83 1.40 -1.17
CA LEU A 186 -8.82 2.37 -1.60
C LEU A 186 -7.45 2.06 -1.02
N GLY A 187 -7.39 1.65 0.24
CA GLY A 187 -6.14 1.40 0.96
C GLY A 187 -6.36 1.48 2.46
N HIS A 188 -5.41 2.04 3.21
CA HIS A 188 -5.51 2.14 4.66
C HIS A 188 -4.98 3.47 5.20
N ASN A 189 -5.62 3.98 6.25
CA ASN A 189 -5.06 5.02 7.10
C ASN A 189 -4.02 4.37 8.02
N ILE A 190 -2.77 4.81 7.90
CA ILE A 190 -1.65 4.33 8.71
C ILE A 190 -0.95 5.56 9.31
N PRO A 191 -1.52 6.13 10.40
CA PRO A 191 -1.01 7.35 10.99
C PRO A 191 0.48 7.26 11.36
N ASP A 192 1.15 8.39 11.27
CA ASP A 192 2.53 8.56 11.68
C ASP A 192 2.66 9.76 12.62
N LYS A 193 3.91 10.15 12.95
CA LYS A 193 4.17 11.30 13.82
C LYS A 193 3.62 12.64 13.31
N ASN A 194 3.19 12.73 12.05
CA ASN A 194 2.61 13.92 11.44
C ASN A 194 1.07 13.85 11.35
N GLY A 195 0.43 12.84 11.95
CA GLY A 195 -1.02 12.63 11.93
C GLY A 195 -1.44 11.53 10.95
N ASN A 196 -2.68 11.61 10.46
CA ASN A 196 -3.22 10.64 9.52
C ASN A 196 -2.38 10.56 8.24
N ARG A 197 -2.27 9.36 7.68
CA ARG A 197 -1.59 9.12 6.40
C ARG A 197 -2.32 8.01 5.65
N TYR A 198 -2.99 8.39 4.57
CA TYR A 198 -3.78 7.48 3.77
C TYR A 198 -2.87 6.85 2.71
N CYS A 199 -2.50 5.60 2.92
CA CYS A 199 -1.69 4.78 2.04
C CYS A 199 -2.61 4.09 1.03
N ILE A 200 -2.66 4.61 -0.19
CA ILE A 200 -3.70 4.31 -1.19
C ILE A 200 -3.12 3.58 -2.40
N ASN A 201 -3.85 2.57 -2.88
CA ASN A 201 -3.54 1.88 -4.13
C ASN A 201 -3.75 2.84 -5.31
N LEU A 202 -2.75 3.01 -6.18
CA LEU A 202 -2.92 3.82 -7.38
C LEU A 202 -4.04 3.27 -8.26
N VAL A 203 -4.14 1.93 -8.39
CA VAL A 203 -5.19 1.30 -9.20
C VAL A 203 -6.60 1.61 -8.72
N SER A 204 -6.81 2.00 -7.46
CA SER A 204 -8.14 2.35 -6.92
C SER A 204 -8.54 3.81 -7.19
N VAL A 205 -7.59 4.64 -7.63
CA VAL A 205 -7.78 6.08 -7.83
C VAL A 205 -7.37 6.58 -9.23
N ALA A 206 -7.30 5.63 -10.17
CA ALA A 206 -6.94 5.83 -11.55
C ALA A 206 -8.17 6.00 -12.47
N GLY A 207 -9.37 6.21 -11.92
CA GLY A 207 -10.56 6.45 -12.73
C GLY A 207 -10.46 7.72 -13.57
N TYR A 208 -11.33 7.82 -14.57
CA TYR A 208 -11.67 9.06 -15.26
C TYR A 208 -12.90 9.71 -14.63
N PRO A 209 -13.05 11.04 -14.69
CA PRO A 209 -14.20 11.74 -14.15
C PRO A 209 -15.50 11.28 -14.83
N LYS A 210 -16.56 11.11 -14.03
CA LYS A 210 -17.88 10.72 -14.53
C LYS A 210 -18.36 11.68 -15.63
N GLY A 211 -18.64 11.14 -16.84
CA GLY A 211 -19.09 11.92 -18.00
C GLY A 211 -18.04 12.16 -19.09
N SER A 212 -16.81 11.68 -18.93
CA SER A 212 -15.73 11.80 -19.93
C SER A 212 -15.64 10.63 -20.92
N ALA A 213 -16.50 9.61 -20.81
CA ALA A 213 -16.59 8.51 -21.76
C ALA A 213 -17.68 8.78 -22.81
N ASN A 214 -17.32 9.46 -23.90
CA ASN A 214 -17.81 9.29 -25.28
C ASN A 214 -17.40 10.50 -26.13
N ASN A 215 -16.16 10.55 -26.59
CA ASN A 215 -15.75 11.31 -27.77
C ASN A 215 -14.62 10.53 -28.45
N GLY A 216 -14.99 9.39 -29.03
CA GLY A 216 -14.09 8.55 -29.81
C GLY A 216 -14.89 7.88 -30.93
N GLU A 217 -14.80 8.48 -32.12
CA GLU A 217 -15.00 7.90 -33.45
C GLU A 217 -16.45 7.65 -33.93
N GLU A 218 -17.03 8.69 -34.54
CA GLU A 218 -17.92 8.55 -35.69
C GLU A 218 -17.48 9.54 -36.78
N GLU A 219 -16.26 9.36 -37.30
CA GLU A 219 -15.80 10.06 -38.51
C GLU A 219 -15.44 9.04 -39.57
N GLY A 220 -16.44 8.64 -40.36
CA GLY A 220 -16.22 7.73 -41.47
C GLY A 220 -17.49 7.23 -42.12
N THR A 221 -18.14 8.05 -42.95
CA THR A 221 -18.59 7.65 -44.30
C THR A 221 -18.99 8.90 -45.09
N ARG A 222 -18.04 9.39 -45.92
CA ARG A 222 -18.39 10.01 -47.20
C ARG A 222 -18.64 8.89 -48.20
N ARG A 223 -19.85 8.80 -48.76
CA ARG A 223 -20.14 8.52 -50.17
C ARG A 223 -21.45 9.16 -50.55
#